data_AF-A0A7C5JPB8-F1
#
_entry.id   AF-A0A7C5JPB8-F1
#
_cell.length_a   1.000
_cell.length_b   1.000
_cell.length_c   1.000
_cell.angle_alpha   90.00
_cell.angle_beta   90.00
_cell.angle_gamma   90.00
#
_symmetry.space_group_name_H-M   'P 1'
#
loop_
_entity.id
_entity.type
_entity.pdbx_description
1 polymer ?
#
loop_
_entity_poly.entity_id
_entity_poly.type
_entity_poly.pdbx_seq_one_letter_code
_entity_poly.pdbx_strand_id
1 'polypeptide(L)' 'DFKELLWGEVFEPLKDINEFRKFRLNAFTIEWENGADFSPEFLYDYKENSLKSANQKKHTGE' A
#
# COMPACT_ATOMS: atom_id res chain seq x y z
N ASP A 1 -5.88 3.31 0.66
CA ASP A 1 -4.86 4.35 0.86
C ASP A 1 -3.55 3.62 1.18
N PHE A 2 -2.39 4.06 0.69
CA PHE A 2 -1.10 3.40 0.91
C PHE A 2 -0.36 3.93 2.16
N LYS A 3 -0.79 5.03 2.76
CA LYS A 3 -0.05 5.72 3.83
C LYS A 3 0.40 4.82 4.98
N GLU A 4 -0.42 3.84 5.36
CA GLU A 4 -0.09 2.89 6.44
C GLU A 4 0.98 1.87 6.07
N LEU A 5 1.29 1.73 4.78
CA LEU A 5 2.30 0.82 4.24
C LEU A 5 3.66 1.51 4.05
N LEU A 6 3.69 2.85 4.04
CA LEU A 6 4.88 3.63 3.71
C LEU A 6 5.74 3.92 4.95
N TRP A 7 6.30 2.88 5.57
CA TRP A 7 7.14 2.98 6.75
C TRP A 7 8.44 2.19 6.62
N GLY A 8 9.45 2.59 7.39
CA GLY A 8 10.80 2.02 7.30
C GLY A 8 11.63 2.61 6.17
N GLU A 9 12.94 2.35 6.21
CA GLU A 9 13.94 2.98 5.34
C GLU A 9 13.64 2.86 3.83
N VAL A 10 13.07 1.73 3.42
CA VAL A 10 12.76 1.44 2.02
C VAL A 10 11.48 2.14 1.55
N PHE A 11 10.42 2.21 2.35
CA PHE A 11 9.12 2.73 1.90
C PHE A 11 8.85 4.17 2.32
N GLU A 12 9.52 4.68 3.35
CA GLU A 12 9.36 6.04 3.85
C GLU A 12 9.64 7.14 2.79
N PRO A 13 10.64 7.00 1.89
CA PRO A 13 10.83 7.96 0.80
C PRO A 13 9.60 8.10 -0.12
N LEU A 14 8.78 7.06 -0.23
CA LEU A 14 7.59 7.06 -1.08
C LEU A 14 6.42 7.86 -0.49
N LYS A 15 6.56 8.42 0.73
CA LYS A 15 5.60 9.41 1.25
C LYS A 15 5.57 10.68 0.41
N ASP A 16 6.66 11.00 -0.30
CA ASP A 16 6.66 12.05 -1.31
C ASP A 16 5.93 11.55 -2.57
N ILE A 17 4.89 12.28 -2.99
CA ILE A 17 4.10 11.95 -4.17
C ILE A 17 4.95 11.95 -5.46
N ASN A 18 6.02 12.74 -5.52
CA ASN A 18 6.91 12.77 -6.67
C ASN A 18 7.73 11.48 -6.78
N GLU A 19 8.11 10.88 -5.65
CA GLU A 19 8.76 9.56 -5.62
C GLU A 19 7.75 8.45 -5.84
N PHE A 20 6.58 8.51 -5.18
CA PHE A 20 5.53 7.51 -5.31
C PHE A 20 5.09 7.31 -6.78
N ARG A 21 5.03 8.39 -7.57
CA ARG A 21 4.62 8.34 -8.98
C ARG A 21 5.66 7.72 -9.92
N LYS A 22 6.90 7.50 -9.47
CA LYS A 22 7.98 6.91 -10.28
C LYS A 22 7.97 5.37 -10.27
N PHE A 23 6.84 4.76 -9.94
CA PHE A 23 6.71 3.32 -9.95
C PHE A 23 6.88 2.76 -11.37
N ARG A 24 7.37 1.53 -11.45
CA ARG A 24 7.47 0.73 -12.67
C ARG A 24 6.77 -0.60 -12.47
N LEU A 25 6.32 -1.19 -13.56
CA LEU A 25 5.78 -2.54 -13.57
C LEU A 25 6.86 -3.48 -14.09
N ASN A 26 7.14 -4.54 -13.33
CA ASN A 26 7.87 -5.70 -13.84
C ASN A 26 6.89 -6.87 -14.06
N ALA A 27 7.40 -8.08 -14.33
CA ALA A 27 6.57 -9.25 -14.59
C ALA A 27 5.74 -9.73 -13.38
N PHE A 28 6.07 -9.29 -12.17
CA PHE A 28 5.56 -9.83 -10.91
C PHE A 28 5.02 -8.76 -9.95
N THR A 29 5.56 -7.54 -9.95
CA THR A 29 5.31 -6.51 -8.93
C THR A 29 5.29 -5.09 -9.50
N ILE A 30 4.75 -4.16 -8.70
CA ILE A 30 4.96 -2.72 -8.84
C ILE A 30 6.21 -2.39 -8.03
N GLU A 31 7.22 -1.76 -8.64
CA GLU A 31 8.52 -1.49 -8.00
C GLU A 31 8.98 -0.03 -8.14
N TRP A 32 9.87 0.41 -7.25
CA TRP A 32 10.55 1.71 -7.27
C TRP A 32 12.08 1.54 -7.31
N GLU A 33 12.80 2.60 -7.71
CA GLU A 33 14.27 2.54 -7.84
C GLU A 33 15.00 2.30 -6.52
N ASN A 34 14.36 2.65 -5.40
CA ASN A 34 14.89 2.44 -4.05
C ASN A 34 14.70 0.99 -3.54
N GLY A 35 14.21 0.07 -4.39
CA GLY A 35 14.03 -1.33 -4.06
C GLY A 35 12.72 -1.66 -3.35
N ALA A 36 11.82 -0.69 -3.17
CA ALA A 36 10.48 -0.94 -2.69
C ALA A 36 9.66 -1.67 -3.77
N ASP A 37 8.85 -2.65 -3.38
CA ASP A 37 7.92 -3.32 -4.27
C ASP A 37 6.62 -3.76 -3.58
N PHE A 38 5.55 -3.90 -4.38
CA PHE A 38 4.29 -4.50 -3.97
C PHE A 38 3.83 -5.53 -4.99
N SER A 39 3.56 -6.76 -4.53
CA SER A 39 2.97 -7.80 -5.37
C SER A 39 1.45 -7.64 -5.52
N PRO A 40 0.85 -8.11 -6.64
CA PRO A 40 -0.59 -8.09 -6.85
C PRO A 40 -1.39 -8.75 -5.72
N GLU A 41 -0.92 -9.90 -5.22
CA GLU A 41 -1.56 -10.64 -4.14
C GLU A 41 -1.61 -9.82 -2.85
N PHE A 42 -0.49 -9.22 -2.46
CA PHE A 42 -0.42 -8.35 -1.29
C PHE A 42 -1.41 -7.17 -1.39
N LEU A 43 -1.49 -6.54 -2.56
CA LEU A 43 -2.40 -5.42 -2.80
C LEU A 43 -3.88 -5.85 -2.75
N TYR A 44 -4.19 -7.05 -3.24
CA TYR A 44 -5.54 -7.62 -3.17
C TYR A 44 -5.96 -7.85 -1.72
N ASP A 45 -5.11 -8.54 -0.95
CA ASP A 45 -5.36 -8.84 0.46
C ASP A 45 -5.46 -7.57 1.31
N TYR A 46 -4.58 -6.59 1.08
CA TYR A 46 -4.62 -5.32 1.78
C TYR A 46 -5.93 -4.57 1.53
N LYS A 47 -6.42 -4.55 0.29
CA LYS A 47 -7.70 -3.95 -0.06
C LYS A 47 -8.86 -4.67 0.63
N GLU A 48 -8.88 -6.00 0.60
CA GLU A 48 -9.96 -6.77 1.22
C GLU A 48 -10.01 -6.56 2.74
N ASN A 49 -8.84 -6.59 3.40
CA ASN A 49 -8.75 -6.38 4.84
C ASN A 49 -9.10 -4.94 5.24
N SER A 50 -8.66 -3.94 4.45
CA SER A 50 -9.04 -2.53 4.66
C SER A 50 -10.57 -2.33 4.58
N LEU A 51 -11.25 -3.03 3.67
CA LEU A 51 -12.71 -3.00 3.54
C LEU A 51 -13.42 -3.70 4.71
N LYS A 52 -12.90 -4.84 5.19
CA LYS A 52 -13.46 -5.57 6.34
C LYS A 52 -13.37 -4.74 7.63
N SER A 53 -12.22 -4.11 7.88
CA SER A 53 -12.03 -3.24 9.05
C SER A 53 -12.88 -1.97 9.00
N ALA A 54 -13.17 -1.43 7.81
CA ALA A 54 -14.07 -0.29 7.65
C ALA A 54 -15.54 -0.64 7.94
N ASN A 55 -15.97 -1.86 7.62
CA ASN A 55 -17.35 -2.29 7.81
C ASN A 55 -17.68 -2.73 9.25
N GLN A 56 -16.69 -3.18 10.05
CA GLN A 56 -16.91 -3.53 11.46
C GLN A 56 -17.10 -2.30 12.38
N LYS A 57 -16.54 -1.14 12.01
CA LYS A 57 -16.70 0.11 12.79
C LYS A 57 -18.09 0.74 12.71
N LYS A 58 -19.02 0.19 11.90
CA LYS A 58 -20.39 0.72 11.74
C LYS A 58 -21.43 0.11 12.70
N HIS A 59 -21.07 -0.88 13.53
CA HIS A 59 -22.02 -1.61 14.38
C HIS A 59 -21.79 -1.48 15.90
N THR A 60 -20.98 -0.52 16.37
CA THR A 60 -20.72 -0.33 17.82
C THR A 60 -20.97 1.10 18.26
N GLY A 61 -22.10 1.66 17.83
CA GLY A 61 -22.55 2.99 18.21
C GLY A 61 -24.08 3.08 18.17
N GLU A 62 -24.73 2.34 19.07
CA GLU A 62 -26.07 2.65 19.58
C GLU A 62 -26.17 2.20 21.04
#